data_AF-A0A7S0G414-F1
#
_entry.id   AF-A0A7S0G414-F1
#
_cell.length_a   1.000
_cell.length_b   1.000
_cell.length_c   1.000
_cell.angle_alpha   90.00
_cell.angle_beta   90.00
_cell.angle_gamma   90.00
#
_symmetry.space_group_name_H-M   'P 1'
#
loop_
_entity.id
_entity.type
_entity.pdbx_description
1 polymer ?
#
loop_
_entity_poly.entity_id
_entity_poly.type
_entity_poly.pdbx_seq_one_letter_code
_entity_poly.pdbx_strand_id
1 'polypeptide(L)'
;TLNVALSTLGGDIPDRNIYLKGRYAPLTELLHEIDCELLEGALPESLTGAYLRNGPNAALVPEGGFHLFDGDGMVHAVRLRDGKVSFSNRYVRTKRLEMEIRHGRPVFPKIGDFHGVTGLGKVLLAQALR
;
A
#
# COMPACT_ATOMS: atom_id res chain seq x y z
N THR A 1 -1.33 18.07 7.55
CA THR A 1 -0.57 16.99 6.88
C THR A 1 -0.27 15.93 7.92
N LEU A 2 -0.78 14.70 7.80
CA LEU A 2 -0.43 13.61 8.71
C LEU A 2 1.06 13.31 8.52
N ASN A 3 1.89 13.91 9.37
CA ASN A 3 3.30 13.60 9.51
C ASN A 3 3.43 12.29 10.30
N VAL A 4 3.12 11.18 9.65
CA VAL A 4 3.65 9.89 10.10
C VAL A 4 5.14 9.96 9.80
N ALA A 5 5.97 9.99 10.85
CA ALA A 5 7.41 10.03 10.77
C ALA A 5 7.92 8.83 9.94
N LEU A 6 8.17 9.05 8.65
CA LEU A 6 8.86 8.12 7.77
C LEU A 6 10.37 8.17 8.05
N SER A 7 10.76 7.67 9.21
CA SER A 7 12.16 7.37 9.47
C SER A 7 12.25 6.28 10.51
N THR A 8 12.31 5.02 10.07
CA THR A 8 13.38 4.09 10.47
C THR A 8 13.23 2.73 9.79
N LEU A 9 14.39 2.17 9.43
CA LEU A 9 14.67 0.79 9.01
C LEU A 9 14.53 0.48 7.51
N GLY A 10 15.66 0.70 6.82
CA GLY A 10 15.97 0.08 5.54
C GLY A 10 16.19 -1.43 5.70
N GLY A 11 15.48 -2.18 4.88
CA GLY A 11 15.99 -3.39 4.25
C GLY A 11 16.23 -3.07 2.77
N ASP A 12 17.22 -3.70 2.14
CA ASP A 12 17.65 -3.42 0.77
C ASP A 12 16.52 -3.64 -0.26
N ILE A 13 15.73 -2.59 -0.50
CA ILE A 13 14.84 -2.48 -1.66
C ILE A 13 15.77 -2.30 -2.88
N PRO A 14 15.59 -3.04 -3.99
CA PRO A 14 16.40 -2.86 -5.18
C PRO A 14 16.46 -1.37 -5.55
N ASP A 15 17.67 -0.80 -5.47
CA ASP A 15 17.96 0.63 -5.29
C ASP A 15 17.41 1.57 -6.38
N ARG A 16 16.76 1.04 -7.42
CA ARG A 16 16.26 1.81 -8.57
C ARG A 16 14.76 2.04 -8.62
N ASN A 17 13.94 1.40 -7.78
CA ASN A 17 12.49 1.56 -7.93
C ASN A 17 11.94 2.82 -7.26
N ILE A 18 11.60 3.83 -8.07
CA ILE A 18 11.05 5.12 -7.60
C ILE A 18 9.69 4.98 -6.91
N TYR A 19 8.93 3.91 -7.19
CA TYR A 19 7.59 3.69 -6.65
C TYR A 19 7.59 3.03 -5.26
N LEU A 20 8.77 2.79 -4.68
CA LEU A 20 8.92 2.27 -3.32
C LEU A 20 9.67 3.26 -2.41
N LYS A 21 9.84 4.51 -2.83
CA LYS A 21 10.59 5.56 -2.12
C LYS A 21 9.71 6.77 -1.80
N GLY A 22 10.09 7.50 -0.74
CA GLY A 22 9.44 8.76 -0.34
C GLY A 22 7.94 8.60 -0.10
N ARG A 23 7.11 9.42 -0.77
CA ARG A 23 5.65 9.41 -0.62
C ARG A 23 4.98 8.12 -1.14
N TYR A 24 5.71 7.34 -1.93
CA TYR A 24 5.24 6.05 -2.47
C TYR A 24 5.78 4.87 -1.67
N ALA A 25 6.61 5.11 -0.65
CA ALA A 25 7.08 4.05 0.22
C ALA A 25 5.88 3.37 0.91
N PRO A 26 5.87 2.03 0.99
CA PRO A 26 4.80 1.32 1.68
C PRO A 26 4.72 1.72 3.15
N LEU A 27 3.50 1.94 3.64
CA LEU A 27 3.21 2.02 5.07
C LEU A 27 3.09 0.59 5.62
N THR A 28 4.02 0.22 6.50
CA THR A 28 4.12 -1.14 7.06
C THR A 28 3.27 -1.33 8.31
N GLU A 29 2.99 -0.25 9.03
CA GLU A 29 2.21 -0.27 10.26
C GLU A 29 0.71 -0.41 9.98
N LEU A 30 0.04 -1.28 10.74
CA LEU A 30 -1.41 -1.43 10.74
C LEU A 30 -2.01 -0.74 11.97
N LEU A 31 -2.57 0.44 11.75
CA LEU A 31 -3.11 1.31 12.79
C LEU A 31 -4.63 1.12 12.92
N HIS A 32 -5.14 1.10 14.15
CA HIS A 32 -6.56 0.97 14.43
C HIS A 32 -7.02 2.09 15.35
N GLU A 33 -7.97 2.88 14.87
CA GLU A 33 -8.62 3.99 15.58
C GLU A 33 -7.62 4.81 16.42
N ILE A 34 -6.50 5.18 15.81
CA ILE A 34 -5.49 6.01 16.47
C ILE A 34 -5.96 7.45 16.46
N ASP A 35 -6.08 8.03 17.65
CA ASP A 35 -6.46 9.44 17.81
C ASP A 35 -5.44 10.35 17.11
N CYS A 36 -5.95 11.34 16.38
CA CYS A 36 -5.17 12.31 15.65
C CYS A 36 -5.32 13.69 16.29
N GLU A 37 -4.20 14.39 16.46
CA GLU A 37 -4.19 15.77 16.92
C GLU A 37 -4.61 16.73 15.80
N LEU A 38 -5.50 17.67 16.13
CA LEU A 38 -5.85 18.77 15.23
C LEU A 38 -4.77 19.85 15.35
N LEU A 39 -4.00 20.04 14.29
CA LEU A 39 -2.88 21.01 14.30
C LEU A 39 -3.35 22.46 14.20
N GLU A 40 -4.40 22.74 13.42
CA GLU A 40 -4.90 24.09 13.17
C GLU A 40 -6.42 24.08 12.94
N GLY A 41 -7.09 25.16 13.35
CA GLY A 41 -8.53 25.36 13.16
C GLY A 41 -9.41 24.60 14.15
N ALA A 42 -10.67 24.38 13.77
CA ALA A 42 -11.66 23.63 14.55
C ALA A 42 -12.49 22.74 13.61
N LEU A 43 -12.86 21.56 14.09
CA LEU A 43 -13.74 20.66 13.37
C LEU A 43 -15.20 21.07 13.59
N PRO A 44 -16.01 21.22 12.51
CA PRO A 44 -17.44 21.46 12.67
C PRO A 44 -18.11 20.29 13.41
N GLU A 45 -18.89 20.59 14.45
CA GLU A 45 -19.60 19.54 15.23
C GLU A 45 -20.58 18.72 14.37
N SER A 46 -21.11 19.33 13.30
CA SER A 46 -21.99 18.66 12.34
C SER A 46 -21.27 17.66 11.43
N LEU A 47 -19.94 17.69 11.37
CA LEU A 47 -19.16 16.78 10.53
C LEU A 47 -18.91 15.46 11.24
N THR A 48 -19.86 14.54 11.08
CA THR A 48 -19.74 13.16 11.56
C THR A 48 -19.74 12.20 10.39
N GLY A 49 -18.67 11.40 10.25
CA GLY A 49 -18.54 10.46 9.14
C GLY A 49 -17.16 9.84 9.04
N ALA A 50 -16.87 9.26 7.88
CA ALA A 50 -15.56 8.71 7.57
C ALA A 50 -15.15 9.08 6.14
N TYR A 51 -13.93 9.56 5.99
CA TYR A 51 -13.26 9.67 4.70
C TYR A 51 -12.45 8.40 4.46
N LEU A 52 -12.77 7.69 3.38
CA LEU A 52 -12.12 6.45 2.99
C LEU A 52 -11.36 6.66 1.68
N ARG A 53 -10.10 6.24 1.64
CA ARG A 53 -9.25 6.30 0.43
C ARG A 53 -8.54 4.97 0.21
N ASN A 54 -8.73 4.39 -0.98
CA ASN A 54 -7.93 3.25 -1.41
C ASN A 54 -6.61 3.73 -2.05
N GLY A 55 -5.54 2.95 -1.90
CA GLY A 55 -4.27 3.18 -2.56
C GLY A 55 -3.42 1.90 -2.66
N PRO A 56 -2.45 1.89 -3.58
CA PRO A 56 -1.47 0.81 -3.67
C PRO A 56 -0.47 0.90 -2.49
N ASN A 57 -0.26 -0.21 -1.81
CA ASN A 57 0.72 -0.33 -0.73
C ASN A 57 1.34 -1.74 -0.80
N ALA A 58 2.64 -1.87 -1.05
CA ALA A 58 3.25 -3.19 -1.16
C ALA A 58 3.28 -3.88 0.23
N ALA A 59 2.56 -4.98 0.39
CA ALA A 59 2.54 -5.74 1.65
C ALA A 59 3.78 -6.62 1.82
N LEU A 60 4.41 -7.02 0.71
CA LEU A 60 5.64 -7.80 0.66
C LEU A 60 6.65 -7.08 -0.23
N VAL A 61 7.94 -7.28 0.04
CA VAL A 61 9.03 -6.73 -0.77
C VAL A 61 8.95 -7.31 -2.18
N PRO A 62 8.86 -6.47 -3.24
CA PRO A 62 8.84 -6.95 -4.61
C PRO A 62 10.18 -7.60 -5.00
N GLU A 63 10.13 -8.79 -5.61
CA GLU A 63 11.32 -9.51 -6.11
C GLU A 63 11.73 -9.11 -7.54
N GLY A 64 10.85 -8.41 -8.26
CA GLY A 64 11.02 -8.02 -9.66
C GLY A 64 10.74 -6.55 -9.92
N GLY A 65 10.36 -6.23 -11.16
CA GLY A 65 9.92 -4.89 -11.49
C GLY A 65 8.63 -4.54 -10.74
N PHE A 66 8.49 -3.28 -10.32
CA PHE A 66 7.32 -2.81 -9.58
C PHE A 66 6.86 -1.48 -10.15
N HIS A 67 5.58 -1.38 -10.48
CA HIS A 67 4.91 -0.18 -10.97
C HIS A 67 4.04 0.42 -9.86
N LEU A 68 3.69 1.71 -9.97
CA LEU A 68 2.84 2.40 -9.00
C LEU A 68 1.52 1.65 -8.70
N PHE A 69 0.98 0.92 -9.67
CA PHE A 69 -0.29 0.20 -9.56
C PHE A 69 -0.15 -1.26 -9.10
N ASP A 70 1.06 -1.72 -8.78
CA ASP A 70 1.34 -3.11 -8.41
C ASP A 70 1.22 -3.39 -6.91
N GLY A 71 1.05 -2.34 -6.11
CA GLY A 71 0.84 -2.45 -4.67
C GLY A 71 -0.44 -3.19 -4.32
N ASP A 72 -0.48 -3.76 -3.12
CA ASP A 72 -1.68 -4.35 -2.56
C ASP A 72 -2.66 -3.24 -2.18
N GLY A 73 -3.96 -3.45 -2.40
CA GLY A 73 -4.95 -2.45 -2.05
C GLY A 73 -4.96 -2.24 -0.54
N MET A 74 -4.75 -1.00 -0.10
CA MET A 74 -4.89 -0.61 1.30
C MET A 74 -5.88 0.55 1.42
N VAL A 75 -6.88 0.36 2.27
CA VAL A 75 -7.86 1.39 2.60
C VAL A 75 -7.36 2.15 3.81
N HIS A 76 -7.30 3.47 3.66
CA HIS A 76 -7.07 4.41 4.73
C HIS A 76 -8.40 5.04 5.13
N ALA A 77 -8.65 5.13 6.43
CA ALA A 77 -9.86 5.72 6.99
C ALA A 77 -9.49 6.86 7.94
N VAL A 78 -10.07 8.02 7.72
CA VAL A 78 -10.10 9.13 8.68
C VAL A 78 -11.52 9.27 9.16
N ARG A 79 -11.75 8.95 10.44
CA ARG A 79 -13.08 9.01 11.05
C ARG A 79 -13.20 10.28 11.87
N LEU A 80 -14.28 11.03 11.64
CA LEU A 80 -14.60 12.25 12.35
C LEU A 80 -15.90 12.05 13.11
N ARG A 81 -15.88 12.32 14.41
CA ARG A 81 -17.05 12.19 15.27
C ARG A 81 -16.86 13.02 16.54
N ASP A 82 -17.89 13.76 16.94
CA ASP A 82 -17.92 14.50 18.20
C ASP A 82 -16.69 15.42 18.39
N GLY A 83 -16.27 16.10 17.30
CA GLY A 83 -15.08 16.97 17.30
C GLY A 83 -13.73 16.25 17.35
N LYS A 84 -13.70 14.91 17.31
CA LYS A 84 -12.48 14.08 17.33
C LYS A 84 -12.19 13.47 15.97
N VAL A 85 -10.90 13.17 15.74
CA VAL A 85 -10.40 12.50 14.54
C VAL A 85 -9.63 11.26 14.93
N SER A 86 -9.90 10.14 14.27
CA SER A 86 -9.09 8.94 14.36
C SER A 86 -8.70 8.41 12.99
N PHE A 87 -7.57 7.72 12.93
CA PHE A 87 -7.02 7.12 11.72
C PHE A 87 -6.98 5.60 11.81
N SER A 88 -7.23 4.93 10.69
CA SER A 88 -7.03 3.48 10.54
C SER A 88 -6.56 3.14 9.14
N ASN A 89 -5.86 2.03 8.99
CA ASN A 89 -5.54 1.46 7.68
C ASN A 89 -5.62 -0.06 7.69
N ARG A 90 -6.14 -0.65 6.61
CA ARG A 90 -6.22 -2.11 6.43
C ARG A 90 -6.00 -2.49 4.98
N TYR A 91 -5.29 -3.59 4.77
CA TYR A 91 -5.22 -4.22 3.47
C TYR A 91 -6.57 -4.80 3.08
N VAL A 92 -6.95 -4.62 1.82
CA VAL A 92 -8.03 -5.36 1.19
C VAL A 92 -7.59 -6.81 1.07
N ARG A 93 -8.34 -7.73 1.67
CA ARG A 93 -8.06 -9.17 1.69
C ARG A 93 -8.37 -9.82 0.34
N THR A 94 -7.58 -9.47 -0.67
CA THR A 94 -7.67 -10.09 -1.99
C THR A 94 -7.11 -11.52 -1.95
N LYS A 95 -7.62 -12.41 -2.80
CA LYS A 95 -7.08 -13.78 -2.91
C LYS A 95 -5.60 -13.80 -3.29
N ARG A 96 -5.17 -12.84 -4.11
CA ARG A 96 -3.76 -12.64 -4.45
C ARG A 96 -2.93 -12.42 -3.19
N LEU A 97 -3.30 -11.43 -2.37
CA LEU A 97 -2.57 -11.08 -1.15
C LEU A 97 -2.59 -12.20 -0.12
N GLU A 98 -3.76 -12.83 0.13
CA GLU A 98 -3.86 -13.95 1.07
C GLU A 98 -2.92 -15.11 0.68
N MET A 99 -2.78 -15.39 -0.61
CA MET A 99 -1.90 -16.41 -1.13
C MET A 99 -0.43 -16.00 -1.03
N GLU A 100 -0.08 -14.77 -1.38
CA GLU A 100 1.31 -14.27 -1.31
C GLU A 100 1.82 -14.22 0.13
N ILE A 101 0.99 -13.79 1.09
CA ILE A 101 1.32 -13.84 2.52
C ILE A 101 1.57 -15.29 2.97
N ARG A 102 0.73 -16.23 2.54
CA ARG A 102 0.90 -17.66 2.87
C ARG A 102 2.22 -18.23 2.34
N HIS A 103 2.65 -17.80 1.16
CA HIS A 103 3.91 -18.22 0.57
C HIS A 103 5.12 -17.41 1.06
N GLY A 104 4.88 -16.33 1.82
CA GLY A 104 5.92 -15.42 2.33
C GLY A 104 6.61 -14.59 1.24
N ARG A 105 6.10 -14.57 0.01
CA ARG A 105 6.69 -13.86 -1.14
C ARG A 105 5.68 -13.53 -2.23
N PRO A 106 5.95 -12.54 -3.09
CA PRO A 106 5.17 -12.32 -4.30
C PRO A 106 5.21 -13.56 -5.20
N VAL A 107 4.05 -13.98 -5.71
CA VAL A 107 3.95 -15.15 -6.61
C VAL A 107 3.15 -14.87 -7.88
N PHE A 108 2.38 -13.78 -7.90
CA PHE A 108 1.64 -13.38 -9.09
C PHE A 108 2.41 -12.33 -9.89
N PRO A 109 2.40 -12.42 -11.24
CA PRO A 109 3.02 -11.40 -12.07
C PRO A 109 2.28 -10.07 -11.96
N LYS A 110 3.03 -8.97 -11.92
CA LYS A 110 2.50 -7.60 -11.84
C LYS A 110 2.91 -6.76 -13.05
N ILE A 111 2.37 -5.55 -13.23
CA ILE A 111 2.64 -4.72 -14.43
C ILE A 111 4.14 -4.44 -14.56
N GLY A 112 4.80 -4.13 -13.45
CA GLY A 112 6.23 -3.90 -13.37
C GLY A 112 7.07 -5.09 -13.84
N ASP A 113 6.56 -6.31 -13.75
CA ASP A 113 7.27 -7.52 -14.20
C ASP A 113 7.33 -7.67 -15.72
N PHE A 114 6.47 -6.98 -16.47
CA PHE A 114 6.35 -7.11 -17.92
C PHE A 114 7.28 -6.16 -18.68
N HIS A 115 8.52 -6.04 -18.23
CA HIS A 115 9.53 -5.22 -18.90
C HIS A 115 10.72 -6.07 -19.35
N GLY A 116 11.24 -5.77 -20.55
CA GLY A 116 12.40 -6.45 -21.13
C GLY A 116 12.15 -7.90 -21.53
N VAL A 117 13.24 -8.63 -21.78
CA VAL A 117 13.21 -10.03 -22.25
C VAL A 117 12.55 -10.98 -21.26
N THR A 118 12.67 -10.70 -19.96
CA THR A 118 12.00 -11.46 -18.89
C THR A 118 10.47 -11.31 -18.95
N GLY A 119 9.99 -10.10 -19.27
CA GLY A 119 8.56 -9.85 -19.48
C GLY A 119 8.00 -10.64 -20.67
N LEU A 120 8.73 -10.66 -21.80
CA LEU A 120 8.33 -11.42 -22.99
C LEU A 120 8.24 -12.93 -22.69
N GLY A 121 9.21 -13.49 -21.96
CA GLY A 121 9.18 -14.89 -21.55
C GLY A 121 7.96 -15.23 -20.67
N LYS A 122 7.59 -14.34 -19.72
CA LYS A 122 6.39 -14.50 -18.89
C LYS A 122 5.10 -14.50 -19.73
N VAL A 123 5.00 -13.66 -20.75
CA VAL A 123 3.84 -13.61 -21.67
C VAL A 123 3.73 -14.90 -22.47
N LEU A 124 4.83 -15.39 -23.05
CA LEU A 124 4.84 -16.63 -23.83
C LEU A 124 4.47 -17.85 -22.97
N LEU A 125 4.98 -17.93 -21.74
CA LEU A 125 4.60 -18.97 -20.79
C LEU A 125 3.10 -18.91 -20.46
N ALA A 126 2.57 -17.72 -20.19
CA ALA A 126 1.14 -17.55 -19.91
C ALA A 126 0.24 -17.94 -21.10
N GLN A 127 0.71 -17.77 -22.34
CA GLN A 127 0.02 -18.25 -23.54
C GLN A 127 0.10 -19.77 -23.70
N ALA A 128 1.23 -20.39 -23.35
CA ALA A 128 1.42 -21.84 -23.44
C ALA A 128 0.65 -22.63 -22.37
N LEU A 129 0.24 -21.98 -21.27
CA LEU A 129 -0.55 -22.56 -20.19
C LEU A 129 -2.06 -22.37 -20.36
N ARG A 130 -2.51 -21.79 -21.48
CA ARG A 130 -3.92 -21.74 -21.90
C ARG A 130 -4.29 -22.98 -22.69
#